data_AF-A0A2E5WSU8-F1
#
_entry.id   AF-A0A2E5WSU8-F1
#
_cell.length_a   1.000
_cell.length_b   1.000
_cell.length_c   1.000
_cell.angle_alpha   90.00
_cell.angle_beta   90.00
_cell.angle_gamma   90.00
#
_symmetry.space_group_name_H-M   'P 1'
#
loop_
_entity.id
_entity.type
_entity.pdbx_description
1 polymer ?
#
loop_
_entity_poly.entity_id
_entity_poly.type
_entity_poly.pdbx_seq_one_letter_code
_entity_poly.pdbx_strand_id
1 'polypeptide(L)'
;MFLILFFGLQFPLWARLGGGGGYSGGGGGGGGGYSGGGGYSGGGGGGGSYPPITAKEFFTTMLCLSPVGIIMLYRSRNDRLNSTLIQRVPQKPVDWDLICRGDPNFSHVLFRDFAYTLFAKVHEARGNQNLARFGQFLCPKVHEDLQSMAPGLTDVSGVIVGSLNVRSVKIEGRTIQIRLVFDANYTEHFGSRTRSVYGRHMWWLERDAALQSLPPETISALDCLGCGSSFEPTAEGRCAHCGEYLEPGKHHWMVHYTSLGEEREVGPALTTSVPDVGLNLPTLYSPDYHGERERFEQEHPDFKFEAMTYRFRHIFFELQEAWSTQDLERLRPFETDSLFQNHSYWVREYQKQGLRNELSQVRIQNLEVVKFRSDKYYDSVTCRIFASMTDCTRWTNGAIACGNPSLPKQFSEYWTFVRGRGAVESKEEDSNCPNCGVELQINMAGECEFCASKLTSGRFGWVLSEIQQDEEYRG
;
A
#
# COMPACT_ATOMS: atom_id res chain seq x y z
N MET A 1 -5.23 -9.31 41.99
CA MET A 1 -4.29 -8.60 41.10
C MET A 1 -4.64 -9.01 39.68
N PHE A 2 -5.31 -8.14 38.93
CA PHE A 2 -5.84 -8.44 37.60
C PHE A 2 -4.70 -8.77 36.62
N LEU A 3 -4.77 -9.96 36.02
CA LEU A 3 -3.88 -10.38 34.95
C LEU A 3 -4.40 -9.75 33.65
N ILE A 4 -3.84 -8.61 33.25
CA ILE A 4 -4.14 -8.00 31.96
C ILE A 4 -3.47 -8.85 30.88
N LEU A 5 -4.27 -9.73 30.26
CA LEU A 5 -3.94 -10.40 29.01
C LEU A 5 -3.84 -9.32 27.92
N PHE A 6 -2.62 -8.92 27.57
CA PHE A 6 -2.35 -8.21 26.33
C PHE A 6 -2.65 -9.17 25.16
N PHE A 7 -3.85 -9.08 24.61
CA PHE A 7 -4.11 -9.56 23.27
C PHE A 7 -3.26 -8.71 22.32
N GLY A 8 -2.18 -9.29 21.81
CA GLY A 8 -1.41 -8.72 20.71
C GLY A 8 -2.29 -8.73 19.46
N LEU A 9 -3.08 -7.68 19.29
CA LEU A 9 -3.74 -7.40 18.02
C LEU A 9 -2.64 -7.09 17.00
N GLN A 10 -2.42 -8.03 16.09
CA GLN A 10 -1.56 -7.85 14.91
C GLN A 10 -2.32 -7.01 13.88
N PHE A 11 -1.70 -5.94 13.38
CA PHE A 11 -2.28 -4.98 12.45
C PHE A 11 -1.31 -4.69 11.29
N PRO A 12 -1.83 -4.37 10.09
CA PRO A 12 -1.08 -4.50 8.83
C PRO A 12 -0.08 -3.36 8.57
N LEU A 13 1.03 -3.70 7.89
CA LEU A 13 1.92 -2.76 7.20
C LEU A 13 2.12 -3.21 5.74
N TRP A 14 2.61 -2.27 4.94
CA TRP A 14 2.30 -2.03 3.53
C TRP A 14 2.99 -2.93 2.51
N ALA A 15 2.46 -2.93 1.29
CA ALA A 15 3.15 -3.43 0.11
C ALA A 15 4.41 -2.59 -0.20
N ARG A 16 5.57 -3.10 0.21
CA ARG A 16 6.88 -2.76 -0.34
C ARG A 16 7.31 -3.93 -1.21
N LEU A 17 8.07 -3.67 -2.27
CA LEU A 17 8.75 -4.73 -3.00
C LEU A 17 9.76 -5.41 -2.06
N GLY A 18 9.96 -6.73 -2.19
CA GLY A 18 10.93 -7.48 -1.40
C GLY A 18 10.49 -8.78 -0.74
N GLY A 19 9.19 -9.10 -0.62
CA GLY A 19 8.73 -10.28 0.12
C GLY A 19 9.11 -10.20 1.61
N GLY A 20 8.13 -10.06 2.51
CA GLY A 20 8.44 -9.97 3.94
C GLY A 20 8.58 -8.56 4.47
N GLY A 21 7.81 -7.64 3.91
CA GLY A 21 7.35 -6.44 4.59
C GLY A 21 6.38 -6.72 5.74
N GLY A 22 6.56 -7.83 6.47
CA GLY A 22 5.86 -8.06 7.73
C GLY A 22 6.23 -6.97 8.74
N TYR A 23 5.27 -6.68 9.62
CA TYR A 23 4.95 -5.45 10.35
C TYR A 23 5.29 -5.43 11.86
N SER A 24 6.26 -4.62 12.29
CA SER A 24 6.50 -4.15 13.69
C SER A 24 7.98 -3.87 13.95
N GLY A 25 8.30 -2.60 14.20
CA GLY A 25 9.63 -2.16 14.63
C GLY A 25 9.53 -0.85 15.40
N GLY A 26 8.87 -0.88 16.55
CA GLY A 26 8.66 0.29 17.40
C GLY A 26 8.37 -0.09 18.83
N GLY A 27 9.22 -0.94 19.42
CA GLY A 27 9.22 -1.12 20.87
C GLY A 27 9.75 0.16 21.51
N GLY A 28 8.85 0.98 22.06
CA GLY A 28 9.20 2.09 22.94
C GLY A 28 9.85 1.56 24.22
N GLY A 29 11.16 1.35 24.17
CA GLY A 29 12.00 1.19 25.34
C GLY A 29 12.31 2.58 25.90
N GLY A 30 11.47 3.07 26.81
CA GLY A 30 11.78 4.25 27.60
C GLY A 30 13.03 4.01 28.44
N GLY A 31 14.17 4.53 27.99
CA GLY A 31 15.38 4.65 28.79
C GLY A 31 15.16 5.71 29.87
N GLY A 32 14.71 5.28 31.05
CA GLY A 32 14.68 6.12 32.24
C GLY A 32 16.11 6.53 32.62
N GLY A 33 16.44 7.80 32.42
CA GLY A 33 17.66 8.40 32.95
C GLY A 33 17.57 8.48 34.47
N TYR A 34 18.39 7.70 35.16
CA TYR A 34 18.70 7.92 36.57
C TYR A 34 19.96 8.78 36.66
N SER A 35 19.75 10.07 36.90
CA SER A 35 20.77 10.98 37.43
C SER A 35 21.01 10.63 38.90
N GLY A 36 22.08 9.89 39.18
CA GLY A 36 22.60 9.64 40.52
C GLY A 36 24.01 10.18 40.64
N GLY A 37 24.15 11.39 41.17
CA GLY A 37 25.45 11.92 41.57
C GLY A 37 25.99 11.21 42.81
N GLY A 38 27.30 10.98 42.84
CA GLY A 38 28.01 10.43 43.98
C GLY A 38 29.49 10.27 43.65
N GLY A 39 30.28 11.29 43.94
CA GLY A 39 31.73 11.22 43.80
C GLY A 39 32.36 10.52 44.99
N TYR A 40 33.37 9.68 44.73
CA TYR A 40 34.37 9.28 45.74
C TYR A 40 35.73 9.10 45.06
N SER A 41 36.72 9.58 45.79
CA SER A 41 38.15 9.68 45.49
C SER A 41 38.91 8.35 45.53
N GLY A 42 39.89 8.23 44.62
CA GLY A 42 41.24 7.67 44.78
C GLY A 42 41.51 6.46 45.68
N GLY A 43 42.10 5.41 45.09
CA GLY A 43 42.85 4.38 45.81
C GLY A 43 43.17 3.18 44.92
N GLY A 44 44.44 2.91 44.66
CA GLY A 44 44.90 1.89 43.71
C GLY A 44 44.89 0.44 44.23
N GLY A 45 45.25 -0.48 43.34
CA GLY A 45 45.74 -1.83 43.68
C GLY A 45 44.98 -3.00 43.06
N GLY A 46 45.61 -3.64 42.06
CA GLY A 46 45.71 -5.09 41.81
C GLY A 46 44.51 -6.04 41.99
N GLY A 47 44.26 -6.86 40.96
CA GLY A 47 43.67 -8.20 41.11
C GLY A 47 42.41 -8.44 40.28
N GLY A 48 42.58 -9.08 39.12
CA GLY A 48 41.45 -9.55 38.31
C GLY A 48 40.62 -10.59 39.09
N SER A 49 39.36 -10.25 39.35
CA SER A 49 38.36 -11.17 39.86
C SER A 49 37.15 -11.10 38.94
N TYR A 50 36.83 -12.20 38.25
CA TYR A 50 35.56 -12.34 37.54
C TYR A 50 34.42 -12.19 38.56
N PRO A 51 33.34 -11.45 38.26
CA PRO A 51 32.20 -11.37 39.17
C PRO A 51 31.64 -12.78 39.40
N PRO A 52 31.25 -13.14 40.63
CA PRO A 52 30.66 -14.44 40.89
C PRO A 52 29.35 -14.55 40.10
N ILE A 53 29.27 -15.54 39.22
CA ILE A 53 28.04 -15.92 38.52
C ILE A 53 26.99 -16.11 39.62
N THR A 54 25.94 -15.30 39.58
CA THR A 54 24.88 -15.43 40.58
C THR A 54 24.22 -16.79 40.43
N ALA A 55 23.78 -17.41 41.53
CA ALA A 55 23.11 -18.72 41.46
C ALA A 55 21.99 -18.74 40.40
N LYS A 56 21.30 -17.61 40.24
CA LYS A 56 20.30 -17.39 39.19
C LYS A 56 20.86 -17.57 37.78
N GLU A 57 22.00 -16.96 37.45
CA GLU A 57 22.63 -17.07 36.13
C GLU A 57 23.14 -18.50 35.85
N PHE A 58 23.65 -19.18 36.88
CA PHE A 58 24.09 -20.57 36.79
C PHE A 58 22.90 -21.52 36.54
N PHE A 59 21.81 -21.36 37.28
CA PHE A 59 20.59 -22.17 37.07
C PHE A 59 19.91 -21.87 35.74
N THR A 60 19.94 -20.61 35.29
CA THR A 60 19.35 -20.24 33.99
C THR A 60 20.14 -20.85 32.83
N THR A 61 21.46 -20.81 32.88
CA THR A 61 22.32 -21.44 31.85
C THR A 61 22.23 -22.96 31.86
N MET A 62 22.20 -23.60 33.04
CA MET A 62 21.93 -25.04 33.18
C MET A 62 20.56 -25.44 32.60
N LEU A 63 19.52 -24.64 32.88
CA LEU A 63 18.18 -24.90 32.34
C LEU A 63 18.19 -24.80 30.81
N CYS A 64 18.77 -23.73 30.22
CA CYS A 64 18.84 -23.53 28.78
C CYS A 64 19.65 -24.60 28.03
N LEU A 65 20.69 -25.16 28.64
CA LEU A 65 21.52 -26.23 28.06
C LEU A 65 21.00 -27.64 28.35
N SER A 66 20.04 -27.79 29.26
CA SER A 66 19.40 -29.08 29.52
C SER A 66 18.53 -29.52 28.32
N PRO A 67 18.30 -30.83 28.12
CA PRO A 67 17.40 -31.32 27.08
C PRO A 67 15.99 -30.69 27.19
N VAL A 68 15.51 -30.42 28.40
CA VAL A 68 14.22 -29.77 28.64
C VAL A 68 14.23 -28.32 28.18
N GLY A 69 15.30 -27.57 28.47
CA GLY A 69 15.44 -26.18 28.00
C GLY A 69 15.64 -26.08 26.50
N ILE A 70 16.38 -27.01 25.89
CA ILE A 70 16.50 -27.11 24.42
C ILE A 70 15.14 -27.44 23.80
N ILE A 71 14.37 -28.37 24.39
CA ILE A 71 13.01 -28.69 23.93
C ILE A 71 12.06 -27.51 24.15
N MET A 72 12.16 -26.77 25.25
CA MET A 72 11.35 -25.57 25.50
C MET A 72 11.75 -24.41 24.58
N LEU A 73 13.03 -24.24 24.25
CA LEU A 73 13.50 -23.26 23.28
C LEU A 73 13.08 -23.67 21.86
N TYR A 74 13.19 -24.94 21.51
CA TYR A 74 12.73 -25.48 20.24
C TYR A 74 11.20 -25.34 20.12
N ARG A 75 10.45 -25.70 21.16
CA ARG A 75 8.99 -25.51 21.23
C ARG A 75 8.62 -24.04 21.24
N SER A 76 9.28 -23.15 21.98
CA SER A 76 8.93 -21.72 21.94
C SER A 76 9.28 -21.07 20.60
N ARG A 77 10.34 -21.54 19.92
CA ARG A 77 10.68 -21.13 18.56
C ARG A 77 9.65 -21.65 17.55
N ASN A 78 9.19 -22.89 17.73
CA ASN A 78 8.14 -23.50 16.93
C ASN A 78 6.74 -22.92 17.25
N ASP A 79 6.50 -22.50 18.49
CA ASP A 79 5.28 -21.84 18.94
C ASP A 79 5.24 -20.39 18.50
N ARG A 80 6.39 -19.70 18.37
CA ARG A 80 6.49 -18.40 17.67
C ARG A 80 6.23 -18.55 16.17
N LEU A 81 6.64 -19.67 15.57
CA LEU A 81 6.28 -20.03 14.20
C LEU A 81 4.78 -20.38 14.07
N ASN A 82 4.18 -20.97 15.11
CA ASN A 82 2.75 -21.31 15.15
C ASN A 82 1.86 -20.14 15.61
N SER A 83 2.39 -19.12 16.28
CA SER A 83 1.60 -17.99 16.79
C SER A 83 1.20 -16.99 15.70
N THR A 84 1.50 -17.29 14.43
CA THR A 84 1.05 -16.54 13.25
C THR A 84 -0.08 -17.26 12.51
N LEU A 85 -0.94 -17.96 13.24
CA LEU A 85 -2.23 -18.41 12.72
C LEU A 85 -3.16 -17.21 12.56
N ILE A 86 -3.02 -16.51 11.43
CA ILE A 86 -4.00 -15.51 11.01
C ILE A 86 -5.19 -16.28 10.43
N GLN A 87 -6.30 -16.34 11.17
CA GLN A 87 -7.57 -16.72 10.56
C GLN A 87 -8.08 -15.55 9.72
N ARG A 88 -8.32 -15.79 8.43
CA ARG A 88 -9.08 -14.84 7.62
C ARG A 88 -10.49 -14.76 8.21
N VAL A 89 -10.90 -13.57 8.63
CA VAL A 89 -12.31 -13.31 8.92
C VAL A 89 -13.05 -13.39 7.58
N PRO A 90 -13.98 -14.35 7.39
CA PRO A 90 -14.71 -14.47 6.14
C PRO A 90 -15.50 -13.18 5.89
N GLN A 91 -15.24 -12.52 4.77
CA GLN A 91 -16.04 -11.39 4.31
C GLN A 91 -16.65 -11.74 2.97
N LYS A 92 -17.92 -11.34 2.78
CA LYS A 92 -18.60 -11.51 1.51
C LYS A 92 -17.90 -10.63 0.47
N PRO A 93 -17.54 -11.16 -0.72
CA PRO A 93 -16.99 -10.34 -1.81
C PRO A 93 -17.91 -9.17 -2.14
N VAL A 94 -17.30 -8.05 -2.53
CA VAL A 94 -18.03 -6.87 -2.97
C VAL A 94 -18.66 -7.14 -4.32
N ASP A 95 -19.98 -7.01 -4.39
CA ASP A 95 -20.75 -7.12 -5.64
C ASP A 95 -20.77 -5.77 -6.36
N TRP A 96 -19.76 -5.57 -7.22
CA TRP A 96 -19.65 -4.39 -8.08
C TRP A 96 -20.71 -4.35 -9.19
N ASP A 97 -21.29 -5.49 -9.55
CA ASP A 97 -22.27 -5.58 -10.64
C ASP A 97 -23.54 -4.80 -10.29
N LEU A 98 -23.78 -4.57 -9.00
CA LEU A 98 -24.83 -3.66 -8.52
C LEU A 98 -24.70 -2.26 -9.12
N ILE A 99 -23.48 -1.73 -9.25
CA ILE A 99 -23.24 -0.40 -9.83
C ILE A 99 -23.25 -0.50 -11.36
N CYS A 100 -22.55 -1.48 -11.92
CA CYS A 100 -22.39 -1.61 -13.37
C CYS A 100 -23.72 -1.78 -14.12
N ARG A 101 -24.74 -2.37 -13.49
CA ARG A 101 -26.10 -2.50 -14.07
C ARG A 101 -26.77 -1.15 -14.35
N GLY A 102 -26.54 -0.15 -13.50
CA GLY A 102 -27.10 1.21 -13.65
C GLY A 102 -26.14 2.20 -14.32
N ASP A 103 -24.85 1.90 -14.26
CA ASP A 103 -23.77 2.74 -14.77
C ASP A 103 -22.76 1.90 -15.56
N PRO A 104 -23.01 1.67 -16.86
CA PRO A 104 -22.07 0.95 -17.73
C PRO A 104 -20.71 1.64 -17.89
N ASN A 105 -20.58 2.91 -17.48
CA ASN A 105 -19.30 3.62 -17.49
C ASN A 105 -18.49 3.42 -16.21
N PHE A 106 -19.05 2.78 -15.18
CA PHE A 106 -18.33 2.55 -13.94
C PHE A 106 -17.13 1.63 -14.17
N SER A 107 -15.93 2.15 -13.88
CA SER A 107 -14.70 1.38 -13.87
C SER A 107 -14.14 1.26 -12.47
N HIS A 108 -13.83 0.03 -12.09
CA HIS A 108 -13.27 -0.27 -10.77
C HIS A 108 -11.82 0.25 -10.64
N VAL A 109 -11.04 0.19 -11.73
CA VAL A 109 -9.69 0.74 -11.79
C VAL A 109 -9.74 2.25 -11.58
N LEU A 110 -10.56 2.95 -12.37
CA LEU A 110 -10.68 4.40 -12.29
C LEU A 110 -11.25 4.90 -10.96
N PHE A 111 -12.29 4.24 -10.43
CA PHE A 111 -12.85 4.58 -9.13
C PHE A 111 -11.80 4.47 -8.02
N ARG A 112 -10.97 3.41 -8.07
CA ARG A 112 -9.92 3.20 -7.10
C ARG A 112 -8.86 4.29 -7.20
N ASP A 113 -8.37 4.60 -8.40
CA ASP A 113 -7.39 5.69 -8.61
C ASP A 113 -7.93 7.05 -8.16
N PHE A 114 -9.21 7.33 -8.43
CA PHE A 114 -9.90 8.51 -7.91
C PHE A 114 -9.90 8.52 -6.38
N ALA A 115 -10.25 7.41 -5.72
CA ALA A 115 -10.30 7.32 -4.27
C ALA A 115 -8.91 7.49 -3.62
N TYR A 116 -7.87 6.90 -4.20
CA TYR A 116 -6.47 7.12 -3.80
C TYR A 116 -6.08 8.59 -3.90
N THR A 117 -6.37 9.21 -5.05
CA THR A 117 -6.00 10.60 -5.34
C THR A 117 -6.75 11.56 -4.42
N LEU A 118 -8.06 11.37 -4.26
CA LEU A 118 -8.89 12.18 -3.37
C LEU A 118 -8.41 12.06 -1.93
N PHE A 119 -8.13 10.85 -1.44
CA PHE A 119 -7.61 10.65 -0.09
C PHE A 119 -6.31 11.41 0.14
N ALA A 120 -5.33 11.22 -0.74
CA ALA A 120 -4.04 11.88 -0.62
C ALA A 120 -4.18 13.41 -0.63
N LYS A 121 -4.91 13.96 -1.61
CA LYS A 121 -5.07 15.40 -1.79
C LYS A 121 -5.87 16.07 -0.69
N VAL A 122 -6.89 15.41 -0.16
CA VAL A 122 -7.65 15.90 1.00
C VAL A 122 -6.79 15.92 2.25
N HIS A 123 -5.97 14.89 2.49
CA HIS A 123 -5.06 14.88 3.63
C HIS A 123 -3.93 15.91 3.52
N GLU A 124 -3.41 16.19 2.33
CA GLU A 124 -2.49 17.31 2.09
C GLU A 124 -3.19 18.66 2.38
N ALA A 125 -4.41 18.83 1.88
CA ALA A 125 -5.17 20.07 1.99
C ALA A 125 -5.63 20.42 3.40
N ARG A 126 -5.86 19.42 4.27
CA ARG A 126 -6.13 19.69 5.69
C ARG A 126 -4.91 20.30 6.40
N GLY A 127 -3.70 20.01 5.91
CA GLY A 127 -2.44 20.53 6.45
C GLY A 127 -2.27 22.03 6.25
N ASN A 128 -2.61 22.51 5.05
CA ASN A 128 -2.46 23.92 4.66
C ASN A 128 -3.78 24.71 4.67
N GLN A 129 -4.80 24.21 5.40
CA GLN A 129 -6.12 24.84 5.56
C GLN A 129 -6.85 25.11 4.24
N ASN A 130 -6.64 24.28 3.22
CA ASN A 130 -7.17 24.46 1.87
C ASN A 130 -8.25 23.42 1.50
N LEU A 131 -8.92 22.85 2.50
CA LEU A 131 -9.98 21.83 2.31
C LEU A 131 -11.14 22.32 1.45
N ALA A 132 -11.38 23.64 1.40
CA ALA A 132 -12.42 24.25 0.57
C ALA A 132 -12.31 23.82 -0.90
N ARG A 133 -11.11 23.62 -1.45
CA ARG A 133 -10.89 23.12 -2.83
C ARG A 133 -11.45 21.73 -3.11
N PHE A 134 -11.81 20.98 -2.08
CA PHE A 134 -12.46 19.68 -2.21
C PHE A 134 -13.93 19.74 -1.82
N GLY A 135 -14.50 20.95 -1.71
CA GLY A 135 -15.89 21.17 -1.31
C GLY A 135 -16.90 20.43 -2.19
N GLN A 136 -16.63 20.25 -3.49
CA GLN A 136 -17.47 19.45 -4.40
C GLN A 136 -17.43 17.93 -4.14
N PHE A 137 -16.48 17.45 -3.33
CA PHE A 137 -16.28 16.04 -2.97
C PHE A 137 -16.49 15.76 -1.47
N LEU A 138 -16.66 16.78 -0.63
CA LEU A 138 -16.79 16.63 0.82
C LEU A 138 -18.11 17.22 1.28
N CYS A 139 -18.90 16.46 2.05
CA CYS A 139 -20.04 17.06 2.73
C CYS A 139 -19.56 18.06 3.81
N PRO A 140 -20.38 19.07 4.19
CA PRO A 140 -19.97 20.08 5.18
C PRO A 140 -19.47 19.48 6.50
N LYS A 141 -20.12 18.41 6.98
CA LYS A 141 -19.74 17.75 8.23
C LYS A 141 -18.36 17.09 8.14
N VAL A 142 -18.06 16.41 7.02
CA VAL A 142 -16.75 15.79 6.79
C VAL A 142 -15.65 16.85 6.68
N HIS A 143 -15.94 18.00 6.07
CA HIS A 143 -15.00 19.12 6.04
C HIS A 143 -14.62 19.55 7.47
N GLU A 144 -15.61 19.78 8.34
CA GLU A 144 -15.37 20.13 9.75
C GLU A 144 -14.60 19.04 10.51
N ASP A 145 -14.95 17.78 10.31
CA ASP A 145 -14.31 16.64 10.97
C ASP A 145 -12.83 16.52 10.56
N LEU A 146 -12.52 16.70 9.28
CA LEU A 146 -11.13 16.70 8.77
C LEU A 146 -10.32 17.90 9.25
N GLN A 147 -10.93 19.09 9.30
CA GLN A 147 -10.29 20.31 9.79
C GLN A 147 -9.95 20.22 11.28
N SER A 148 -10.81 19.57 12.07
CA SER A 148 -10.64 19.40 13.51
C SER A 148 -9.82 18.17 13.90
N MET A 149 -9.46 17.32 12.94
CA MET A 149 -8.74 16.05 13.15
C MET A 149 -7.42 16.22 13.92
N ALA A 150 -6.63 17.26 13.59
CA ALA A 150 -5.35 17.53 14.24
C ALA A 150 -5.20 19.05 14.48
N PRO A 151 -5.57 19.56 15.66
CA PRO A 151 -5.46 20.99 15.96
C PRO A 151 -4.00 21.47 15.94
N GLY A 152 -3.75 22.63 15.35
CA GLY A 152 -2.42 23.24 15.27
C GLY A 152 -1.53 22.71 14.13
N LEU A 153 -2.10 21.91 13.23
CA LEU A 153 -1.45 21.44 12.02
C LEU A 153 -1.11 22.62 11.09
N THR A 154 0.10 22.58 10.53
CA THR A 154 0.64 23.59 9.61
C THR A 154 0.89 23.03 8.21
N ASP A 155 1.11 21.72 8.11
CA ASP A 155 1.26 21.01 6.84
C ASP A 155 1.03 19.51 7.04
N VAL A 156 0.71 18.81 5.95
CA VAL A 156 0.70 17.35 5.86
C VAL A 156 1.39 16.95 4.58
N SER A 157 2.43 16.13 4.71
CA SER A 157 3.27 15.72 3.58
C SER A 157 3.44 14.21 3.53
N GLY A 158 3.81 13.68 2.35
CA GLY A 158 4.14 12.27 2.20
C GLY A 158 2.93 11.36 2.48
N VAL A 159 1.75 11.76 1.99
CA VAL A 159 0.54 10.95 2.14
C VAL A 159 0.63 9.74 1.22
N ILE A 160 0.76 8.56 1.80
CA ILE A 160 0.89 7.29 1.09
C ILE A 160 -0.19 6.34 1.58
N VAL A 161 -1.04 5.89 0.67
CA VAL A 161 -2.03 4.87 0.96
C VAL A 161 -1.39 3.50 0.68
N GLY A 162 -1.18 2.72 1.72
CA GLY A 162 -0.60 1.38 1.63
C GLY A 162 -1.61 0.33 1.19
N SER A 163 -2.88 0.44 1.60
CA SER A 163 -3.97 -0.40 1.12
C SER A 163 -5.29 0.35 1.04
N LEU A 164 -6.13 -0.02 0.07
CA LEU A 164 -7.50 0.48 -0.09
C LEU A 164 -8.45 -0.71 -0.21
N ASN A 165 -9.18 -0.97 0.86
CA ASN A 165 -10.14 -2.07 0.95
C ASN A 165 -11.57 -1.58 0.79
N VAL A 166 -12.29 -2.10 -0.21
CA VAL A 166 -13.73 -1.86 -0.33
C VAL A 166 -14.46 -2.87 0.54
N ARG A 167 -15.19 -2.38 1.55
CA ARG A 167 -15.87 -3.24 2.54
C ARG A 167 -17.31 -3.57 2.17
N SER A 168 -17.98 -2.65 1.49
CA SER A 168 -19.36 -2.86 1.06
C SER A 168 -19.75 -1.86 -0.01
N VAL A 169 -20.59 -2.31 -0.92
CA VAL A 169 -21.36 -1.48 -1.86
C VAL A 169 -22.83 -1.71 -1.55
N LYS A 170 -23.60 -0.62 -1.43
CA LYS A 170 -25.05 -0.66 -1.19
C LYS A 170 -25.75 0.33 -2.09
N ILE A 171 -26.99 0.02 -2.45
CA ILE A 171 -27.89 0.94 -3.14
C ILE A 171 -29.12 1.08 -2.25
N GLU A 172 -29.38 2.30 -1.77
CA GLU A 172 -30.51 2.64 -0.92
C GLU A 172 -31.33 3.74 -1.61
N GLY A 173 -32.47 3.36 -2.20
CA GLY A 173 -33.30 4.26 -2.98
C GLY A 173 -32.55 4.80 -4.21
N ARG A 174 -32.26 6.10 -4.22
CA ARG A 174 -31.50 6.78 -5.28
C ARG A 174 -30.03 7.00 -4.95
N THR A 175 -29.52 6.45 -3.84
CA THR A 175 -28.15 6.68 -3.40
C THR A 175 -27.34 5.40 -3.49
N ILE A 176 -26.17 5.46 -4.10
CA ILE A 176 -25.15 4.41 -4.02
C ILE A 176 -24.18 4.79 -2.91
N GLN A 177 -23.93 3.89 -1.97
CA GLN A 177 -22.97 4.07 -0.90
C GLN A 177 -21.85 3.04 -1.01
N ILE A 178 -20.60 3.49 -0.88
CA ILE A 178 -19.40 2.65 -0.85
C ILE A 178 -18.65 2.92 0.44
N ARG A 179 -18.36 1.85 1.19
CA ARG A 179 -17.50 1.92 2.37
C ARG A 179 -16.07 1.52 2.00
N LEU A 180 -15.15 2.45 2.16
CA LEU A 180 -13.72 2.29 1.95
C LEU A 180 -12.99 2.23 3.28
N VAL A 181 -11.91 1.45 3.32
CA VAL A 181 -10.95 1.43 4.43
C VAL A 181 -9.57 1.63 3.84
N PHE A 182 -8.95 2.75 4.20
CA PHE A 182 -7.58 3.10 3.83
C PHE A 182 -6.66 2.77 4.99
N ASP A 183 -5.58 2.06 4.74
CA ASP A 183 -4.44 2.00 5.65
C ASP A 183 -3.35 2.91 5.04
N ALA A 184 -3.03 4.02 5.69
CA ALA A 184 -2.22 5.09 5.12
C ALA A 184 -1.18 5.66 6.09
N ASN A 185 -0.16 6.28 5.53
CA ASN A 185 0.83 7.08 6.26
C ASN A 185 0.85 8.49 5.77
N TYR A 186 1.22 9.37 6.66
CA TYR A 186 1.51 10.75 6.35
C TYR A 186 2.34 11.36 7.46
N THR A 187 3.08 12.40 7.14
CA THR A 187 3.79 13.21 8.13
C THR A 187 3.00 14.48 8.38
N GLU A 188 2.60 14.67 9.63
CA GLU A 188 1.97 15.88 10.13
C GLU A 188 3.02 16.85 10.66
N HIS A 189 2.90 18.13 10.30
CA HIS A 189 3.81 19.19 10.72
C HIS A 189 3.11 20.19 11.63
N PHE A 190 3.71 20.49 12.77
CA PHE A 190 3.26 21.44 13.78
C PHE A 190 4.35 22.50 14.00
N GLY A 191 4.57 23.35 12.98
CA GLY A 191 5.71 24.26 12.95
C GLY A 191 7.04 23.51 12.82
N SER A 192 7.87 23.52 13.86
CA SER A 192 9.17 22.84 13.85
C SER A 192 9.10 21.35 14.23
N ARG A 193 7.97 20.89 14.77
CA ARG A 193 7.78 19.50 15.17
C ARG A 193 7.08 18.72 14.05
N THR A 194 7.60 17.56 13.73
CA THR A 194 6.97 16.62 12.79
C THR A 194 6.53 15.35 13.51
N ARG A 195 5.44 14.74 13.04
CA ARG A 195 4.91 13.47 13.51
C ARG A 195 4.59 12.59 12.32
N SER A 196 5.27 11.45 12.22
CA SER A 196 4.92 10.43 11.22
C SER A 196 3.82 9.54 11.76
N VAL A 197 2.70 9.47 11.04
CA VAL A 197 1.47 8.84 11.47
C VAL A 197 1.14 7.71 10.53
N TYR A 198 0.79 6.56 11.11
CA TYR A 198 0.02 5.51 10.46
C TYR A 198 -1.43 5.65 10.92
N GLY A 199 -2.36 5.67 9.97
CA GLY A 199 -3.79 5.78 10.22
C GLY A 199 -4.59 4.78 9.41
N ARG A 200 -5.53 4.11 10.07
CA ARG A 200 -6.60 3.34 9.45
C ARG A 200 -7.86 4.21 9.35
N HIS A 201 -8.16 4.68 8.16
CA HIS A 201 -9.28 5.57 7.87
C HIS A 201 -10.44 4.81 7.25
N MET A 202 -11.65 5.09 7.69
CA MET A 202 -12.86 4.57 7.08
C MET A 202 -13.64 5.72 6.45
N TRP A 203 -13.87 5.65 5.14
CA TRP A 203 -14.62 6.66 4.40
C TRP A 203 -15.87 6.04 3.78
N TRP A 204 -16.97 6.78 3.81
CA TRP A 204 -18.23 6.42 3.17
C TRP A 204 -18.45 7.40 2.03
N LEU A 205 -18.32 6.87 0.82
CA LEU A 205 -18.58 7.62 -0.39
C LEU A 205 -20.02 7.42 -0.81
N GLU A 206 -20.65 8.47 -1.30
CA GLU A 206 -22.02 8.47 -1.80
C GLU A 206 -22.13 9.20 -3.13
N ARG A 207 -23.07 8.76 -3.96
CA ARG A 207 -23.53 9.50 -5.15
C ARG A 207 -24.96 9.13 -5.53
N ASP A 208 -25.60 9.96 -6.35
CA ASP A 208 -26.89 9.61 -6.96
C ASP A 208 -26.73 8.43 -7.93
N ALA A 209 -27.58 7.42 -7.80
CA ALA A 209 -27.55 6.17 -8.56
C ALA A 209 -27.90 6.34 -10.04
N ALA A 210 -28.49 7.46 -10.43
CA ALA A 210 -28.75 7.78 -11.83
C ALA A 210 -27.51 8.37 -12.54
N LEU A 211 -26.44 8.71 -11.80
CA LEU A 211 -25.23 9.29 -12.39
C LEU A 211 -24.43 8.25 -13.15
N GLN A 212 -23.96 8.64 -14.33
CA GLN A 212 -22.97 7.89 -15.08
C GLN A 212 -21.57 8.31 -14.63
N SER A 213 -20.66 7.34 -14.51
CA SER A 213 -19.28 7.61 -14.13
C SER A 213 -18.58 8.42 -15.22
N LEU A 214 -17.69 9.32 -14.77
CA LEU A 214 -16.85 10.12 -15.65
C LEU A 214 -15.83 9.25 -16.40
N PRO A 215 -15.42 9.66 -17.61
CA PRO A 215 -14.40 8.95 -18.39
C PRO A 215 -12.98 9.10 -17.76
N PRO A 216 -12.00 8.29 -18.20
CA PRO A 216 -10.64 8.26 -17.66
C PRO A 216 -9.96 9.63 -17.54
N GLU A 217 -10.20 10.54 -18.49
CA GLU A 217 -9.50 11.82 -18.58
C GLU A 217 -9.93 12.82 -17.49
N THR A 218 -11.12 12.63 -16.90
CA THR A 218 -11.72 13.62 -15.98
C THR A 218 -12.01 13.07 -14.60
N ILE A 219 -12.16 11.75 -14.44
CA ILE A 219 -12.60 11.14 -13.17
C ILE A 219 -11.68 11.42 -11.97
N SER A 220 -10.36 11.51 -12.20
CA SER A 220 -9.35 11.74 -11.16
C SER A 220 -8.72 13.13 -11.23
N ALA A 221 -9.19 14.02 -12.11
CA ALA A 221 -8.61 15.34 -12.31
C ALA A 221 -8.80 16.25 -11.07
N LEU A 222 -9.89 16.04 -10.32
CA LEU A 222 -10.31 16.86 -9.18
C LEU A 222 -10.53 18.35 -9.53
N ASP A 223 -10.62 18.66 -10.82
CA ASP A 223 -11.02 19.96 -11.37
C ASP A 223 -12.52 20.22 -11.16
N CYS A 224 -12.97 21.43 -11.51
CA CYS A 224 -14.36 21.84 -11.41
C CYS A 224 -15.27 20.89 -12.22
N LEU A 225 -16.18 20.19 -11.55
CA LEU A 225 -17.08 19.22 -12.21
C LEU A 225 -18.08 19.86 -13.19
N GLY A 226 -18.26 21.19 -13.14
CA GLY A 226 -19.14 21.93 -14.05
C GLY A 226 -18.45 22.43 -15.32
N CYS A 227 -17.24 23.00 -15.21
CA CYS A 227 -16.56 23.63 -16.36
C CYS A 227 -15.16 23.11 -16.69
N GLY A 228 -14.61 22.20 -15.88
CA GLY A 228 -13.29 21.57 -16.12
C GLY A 228 -12.07 22.44 -15.83
N SER A 229 -12.24 23.67 -15.32
CA SER A 229 -11.11 24.47 -14.84
C SER A 229 -10.59 23.96 -13.51
N SER A 230 -9.37 24.35 -13.10
CA SER A 230 -8.93 24.11 -11.73
C SER A 230 -9.97 24.64 -10.73
N PHE A 231 -10.33 23.83 -9.74
CA PHE A 231 -11.35 24.20 -8.77
C PHE A 231 -10.74 25.04 -7.65
N GLU A 232 -11.05 26.34 -7.71
CA GLU A 232 -10.70 27.35 -6.71
C GLU A 232 -12.01 28.02 -6.27
N PRO A 233 -12.61 27.58 -5.16
CA PRO A 233 -13.93 28.08 -4.76
C PRO A 233 -13.85 29.46 -4.10
N THR A 234 -14.89 30.26 -4.29
CA THR A 234 -15.13 31.49 -3.54
C THR A 234 -15.47 31.18 -2.08
N ALA A 235 -15.57 32.21 -1.23
CA ALA A 235 -15.99 32.05 0.17
C ALA A 235 -17.38 31.40 0.31
N GLU A 236 -18.23 31.55 -0.70
CA GLU A 236 -19.56 30.92 -0.78
C GLU A 236 -19.54 29.49 -1.34
N GLY A 237 -18.35 28.92 -1.59
CA GLY A 237 -18.18 27.56 -2.12
C GLY A 237 -18.49 27.41 -3.61
N ARG A 238 -18.57 28.52 -4.36
CA ARG A 238 -18.83 28.51 -5.82
C ARG A 238 -17.53 28.48 -6.60
N CYS A 239 -17.52 27.85 -7.77
CA CYS A 239 -16.35 27.89 -8.65
C CYS A 239 -16.03 29.34 -9.06
N ALA A 240 -14.79 29.80 -8.89
CA ALA A 240 -14.39 31.15 -9.31
C ALA A 240 -14.46 31.39 -10.83
N HIS A 241 -14.44 30.31 -11.63
CA HIS A 241 -14.45 30.41 -13.10
C HIS A 241 -15.87 30.41 -13.68
N CYS A 242 -16.71 29.43 -13.35
CA CYS A 242 -18.09 29.35 -13.89
C CYS A 242 -19.17 29.91 -12.95
N GLY A 243 -18.85 30.23 -11.70
CA GLY A 243 -19.81 30.75 -10.71
C GLY A 243 -20.79 29.72 -10.15
N GLU A 244 -20.72 28.46 -10.62
CA GLU A 244 -21.61 27.40 -10.22
C GLU A 244 -21.28 26.87 -8.82
N TYR A 245 -22.33 26.57 -8.04
CA TYR A 245 -22.21 25.81 -6.80
C TYR A 245 -22.42 24.33 -7.12
N LEU A 246 -21.36 23.54 -7.02
CA LEU A 246 -21.40 22.11 -7.32
C LEU A 246 -21.77 21.35 -6.05
N GLU A 247 -23.06 21.01 -5.92
CA GLU A 247 -23.55 20.22 -4.79
C GLU A 247 -22.84 18.85 -4.75
N PRO A 248 -22.21 18.48 -3.61
CA PRO A 248 -21.52 17.20 -3.48
C PRO A 248 -22.45 16.01 -3.74
N GLY A 249 -21.94 14.99 -4.42
CA GLY A 249 -22.70 13.76 -4.71
C GLY A 249 -23.64 13.85 -5.92
N LYS A 250 -23.78 15.05 -6.52
CA LYS A 250 -24.65 15.29 -7.70
C LYS A 250 -23.94 15.16 -9.05
N HIS A 251 -22.61 15.26 -9.08
CA HIS A 251 -21.82 15.22 -10.32
C HIS A 251 -20.73 14.15 -10.28
N HIS A 252 -20.31 13.75 -9.08
CA HIS A 252 -19.32 12.72 -8.82
C HIS A 252 -19.55 12.15 -7.41
N TRP A 253 -18.69 11.25 -6.95
CA TRP A 253 -18.70 10.75 -5.58
C TRP A 253 -18.40 11.86 -4.58
N MET A 254 -19.14 11.89 -3.48
CA MET A 254 -18.80 12.68 -2.30
C MET A 254 -18.44 11.78 -1.12
N VAL A 255 -17.56 12.24 -0.24
CA VAL A 255 -17.34 11.66 1.09
C VAL A 255 -18.44 12.20 2.00
N HIS A 256 -19.38 11.34 2.38
CA HIS A 256 -20.48 11.68 3.27
C HIS A 256 -20.13 11.52 4.74
N TYR A 257 -19.27 10.56 5.07
CA TYR A 257 -18.81 10.31 6.43
C TYR A 257 -17.38 9.80 6.42
N THR A 258 -16.61 10.22 7.42
CA THR A 258 -15.24 9.76 7.66
C THR A 258 -15.05 9.45 9.14
N SER A 259 -14.19 8.47 9.43
CA SER A 259 -13.71 8.21 10.78
C SER A 259 -12.28 7.69 10.73
N LEU A 260 -11.51 8.03 11.75
CA LEU A 260 -10.21 7.43 12.02
C LEU A 260 -10.42 6.31 13.03
N GLY A 261 -10.04 5.09 12.66
CA GLY A 261 -10.11 3.93 13.54
C GLY A 261 -8.89 3.86 14.41
N GLU A 262 -7.85 3.23 13.88
CA GLU A 262 -6.56 3.09 14.55
C GLU A 262 -5.59 4.18 14.08
N GLU A 263 -4.95 4.86 15.02
CA GLU A 263 -3.88 5.81 14.75
C GLU A 263 -2.66 5.45 15.61
N ARG A 264 -1.47 5.50 15.01
CA ARG A 264 -0.21 5.32 15.72
C ARG A 264 0.84 6.27 15.18
N GLU A 265 1.65 6.81 16.08
CA GLU A 265 2.89 7.47 15.69
C GLU A 265 3.92 6.40 15.34
N VAL A 266 4.42 6.43 14.12
CA VAL A 266 5.37 5.46 13.59
C VAL A 266 6.59 6.19 13.07
N GLY A 267 7.78 5.81 13.52
CA GLY A 267 8.99 6.15 12.78
C GLY A 267 9.05 5.35 11.47
N PRO A 268 9.79 5.80 10.44
CA PRO A 268 10.09 4.94 9.30
C PRO A 268 11.00 3.80 9.78
N ALA A 269 10.41 2.69 10.23
CA ALA A 269 11.15 1.52 10.71
C ALA A 269 11.72 0.74 9.50
N LEU A 270 12.72 1.32 8.83
CA LEU A 270 13.45 0.71 7.72
C LEU A 270 14.56 -0.25 8.18
N THR A 271 14.81 -0.30 9.49
CA THR A 271 15.85 -1.13 10.12
C THR A 271 15.27 -2.34 10.85
N THR A 272 14.04 -2.73 10.54
CA THR A 272 13.38 -3.91 11.10
C THR A 272 12.77 -4.73 9.98
N SER A 273 12.81 -6.05 10.12
CA SER A 273 12.11 -7.00 9.25
C SER A 273 11.16 -7.78 10.13
N VAL A 274 9.91 -7.99 9.70
CA VAL A 274 9.05 -8.97 10.36
C VAL A 274 8.59 -10.08 9.44
N PRO A 275 8.24 -11.24 10.00
CA PRO A 275 7.97 -12.43 9.21
C PRO A 275 6.79 -12.23 8.26
N ASP A 276 6.92 -12.78 7.05
CA ASP A 276 5.81 -13.08 6.18
C ASP A 276 4.79 -13.97 6.87
N VAL A 277 3.53 -13.69 6.58
CA VAL A 277 2.40 -14.49 7.06
C VAL A 277 1.53 -14.86 5.86
N GLY A 278 0.60 -15.77 6.07
CA GLY A 278 -0.40 -16.07 5.06
C GLY A 278 0.05 -17.01 3.93
N LEU A 279 1.35 -17.36 3.84
CA LEU A 279 1.86 -18.34 2.88
C LEU A 279 1.06 -19.66 2.87
N ASN A 280 0.66 -20.14 4.04
CA ASN A 280 -0.11 -21.37 4.21
C ASN A 280 -1.64 -21.19 4.05
N LEU A 281 -2.13 -19.96 3.83
CA LEU A 281 -3.55 -19.72 3.59
C LEU A 281 -3.95 -20.30 2.23
N PRO A 282 -5.21 -20.77 2.09
CA PRO A 282 -5.71 -21.22 0.80
C PRO A 282 -5.73 -20.06 -0.19
N THR A 283 -5.47 -20.36 -1.47
CA THR A 283 -5.65 -19.37 -2.54
C THR A 283 -7.12 -19.02 -2.67
N LEU A 284 -7.44 -17.72 -2.70
CA LEU A 284 -8.80 -17.22 -2.90
C LEU A 284 -8.99 -16.90 -4.37
N TYR A 285 -9.92 -17.63 -4.99
CA TYR A 285 -10.41 -17.34 -6.33
C TYR A 285 -11.62 -16.42 -6.25
N SER A 286 -11.86 -15.65 -7.30
CA SER A 286 -13.16 -14.99 -7.45
C SER A 286 -14.29 -16.04 -7.47
N PRO A 287 -15.48 -15.71 -6.94
CA PRO A 287 -16.58 -16.68 -6.84
C PRO A 287 -17.00 -17.30 -8.18
N ASP A 288 -16.93 -16.54 -9.27
CA ASP A 288 -17.24 -16.99 -10.64
C ASP A 288 -15.98 -17.06 -11.52
N TYR A 289 -14.84 -17.48 -10.96
CA TYR A 289 -13.56 -17.50 -11.69
C TYR A 289 -13.64 -18.16 -13.08
N HIS A 290 -14.30 -19.32 -13.17
CA HIS A 290 -14.42 -20.04 -14.44
C HIS A 290 -15.28 -19.27 -15.46
N GLY A 291 -16.41 -18.70 -15.03
CA GLY A 291 -17.25 -17.90 -15.91
C GLY A 291 -16.60 -16.57 -16.31
N GLU A 292 -15.91 -15.90 -15.39
CA GLU A 292 -15.13 -14.69 -15.66
C GLU A 292 -14.04 -14.95 -16.71
N ARG A 293 -13.29 -16.05 -16.55
CA ARG A 293 -12.25 -16.45 -17.50
C ARG A 293 -12.83 -16.77 -18.87
N GLU A 294 -13.91 -17.53 -18.95
CA GLU A 294 -14.55 -17.88 -20.23
C GLU A 294 -15.02 -16.63 -20.97
N ARG A 295 -15.69 -15.70 -20.28
CA ARG A 295 -16.11 -14.41 -20.85
C ARG A 295 -14.91 -13.60 -21.35
N PHE A 296 -13.84 -13.57 -20.57
CA PHE A 296 -12.61 -12.89 -20.96
C PHE A 296 -11.99 -13.49 -22.23
N GLU A 297 -11.89 -14.81 -22.33
CA GLU A 297 -11.38 -15.51 -23.52
C GLU A 297 -12.28 -15.27 -24.75
N GLN A 298 -13.60 -15.19 -24.57
CA GLN A 298 -14.54 -14.86 -25.66
C GLN A 298 -14.42 -13.40 -26.13
N GLU A 299 -14.24 -12.46 -25.21
CA GLU A 299 -14.03 -11.03 -25.52
C GLU A 299 -12.66 -10.76 -26.15
N HIS A 300 -11.69 -11.66 -25.94
CA HIS A 300 -10.33 -11.54 -26.45
C HIS A 300 -9.89 -12.82 -27.20
N PRO A 301 -10.35 -13.04 -28.45
CA PRO A 301 -10.03 -14.27 -29.20
C PRO A 301 -8.54 -14.51 -29.43
N ASP A 302 -7.73 -13.45 -29.50
CA ASP A 302 -6.27 -13.52 -29.67
C ASP A 302 -5.51 -13.70 -28.35
N PHE A 303 -6.23 -13.79 -27.22
CA PHE A 303 -5.63 -13.91 -25.89
C PHE A 303 -4.81 -15.19 -25.74
N LYS A 304 -3.61 -15.04 -25.19
CA LYS A 304 -2.70 -16.15 -24.86
C LYS A 304 -2.36 -16.11 -23.39
N PHE A 305 -2.87 -17.08 -22.64
CA PHE A 305 -2.68 -17.18 -21.19
C PHE A 305 -1.18 -17.26 -20.81
N GLU A 306 -0.38 -18.00 -21.58
CA GLU A 306 1.06 -18.13 -21.36
C GLU A 306 1.81 -16.82 -21.60
N ALA A 307 1.43 -16.04 -22.62
CA ALA A 307 2.07 -14.76 -22.90
C ALA A 307 1.78 -13.73 -21.80
N MET A 308 0.53 -13.68 -21.32
CA MET A 308 0.13 -12.85 -20.19
C MET A 308 0.90 -13.21 -18.91
N THR A 309 0.94 -14.50 -18.57
CA THR A 309 1.65 -14.94 -17.36
C THR A 309 3.16 -14.73 -17.46
N TYR A 310 3.76 -14.88 -18.65
CA TYR A 310 5.15 -14.50 -18.91
C TYR A 310 5.37 -13.01 -18.63
N ARG A 311 4.48 -12.14 -19.12
CA ARG A 311 4.52 -10.69 -18.86
C ARG A 311 4.47 -10.37 -17.37
N PHE A 312 3.58 -11.01 -16.61
CA PHE A 312 3.47 -10.78 -15.17
C PHE A 312 4.74 -11.19 -14.41
N ARG A 313 5.35 -12.32 -14.80
CA ARG A 313 6.63 -12.77 -14.22
C ARG A 313 7.76 -11.80 -14.56
N HIS A 314 7.81 -11.29 -15.79
CA HIS A 314 8.80 -10.29 -16.19
C HIS A 314 8.67 -9.02 -15.35
N ILE A 315 7.46 -8.44 -15.26
CA ILE A 315 7.18 -7.27 -14.41
C ILE A 315 7.61 -7.52 -12.96
N PHE A 316 7.30 -8.71 -12.42
CA PHE A 316 7.74 -9.07 -11.07
C PHE A 316 9.25 -8.94 -10.92
N PHE A 317 10.06 -9.55 -11.80
CA PHE A 317 11.52 -9.48 -11.69
C PHE A 317 12.07 -8.07 -11.89
N GLU A 318 11.56 -7.31 -12.88
CA GLU A 318 11.98 -5.94 -13.14
C GLU A 318 11.74 -5.04 -11.93
N LEU A 319 10.57 -5.15 -11.29
CA LEU A 319 10.25 -4.37 -10.10
C LEU A 319 11.18 -4.72 -8.93
N GLN A 320 11.46 -6.00 -8.67
CA GLN A 320 12.40 -6.38 -7.60
C GLN A 320 13.82 -5.86 -7.87
N GLU A 321 14.28 -5.94 -9.11
CA GLU A 321 15.62 -5.45 -9.47
C GLU A 321 15.71 -3.93 -9.32
N ALA A 322 14.76 -3.19 -9.91
CA ALA A 322 14.71 -1.74 -9.85
C ALA A 322 14.55 -1.22 -8.41
N TRP A 323 13.76 -1.90 -7.58
CA TRP A 323 13.69 -1.61 -6.15
C TRP A 323 15.03 -1.81 -5.45
N SER A 324 15.71 -2.93 -5.72
CA SER A 324 17.00 -3.24 -5.12
C SER A 324 18.12 -2.28 -5.53
N THR A 325 18.05 -1.75 -6.75
CA THR A 325 19.00 -0.73 -7.25
C THR A 325 18.57 0.70 -6.93
N GLN A 326 17.37 0.89 -6.36
CA GLN A 326 16.75 2.19 -6.10
C GLN A 326 16.55 3.03 -7.37
N ASP A 327 16.32 2.37 -8.50
CA ASP A 327 16.15 2.98 -9.82
C ASP A 327 14.66 3.25 -10.10
N LEU A 328 14.23 4.50 -9.87
CA LEU A 328 12.86 4.93 -10.09
C LEU A 328 12.49 4.98 -11.58
N GLU A 329 13.45 5.27 -12.47
CA GLU A 329 13.21 5.33 -13.90
C GLU A 329 12.93 3.93 -14.45
N ARG A 330 13.64 2.91 -13.96
CA ARG A 330 13.39 1.50 -14.28
C ARG A 330 12.08 0.97 -13.72
N LEU A 331 11.65 1.40 -12.53
CA LEU A 331 10.34 1.02 -11.97
C LEU A 331 9.19 1.57 -12.82
N ARG A 332 9.34 2.81 -13.30
CA ARG A 332 8.23 3.63 -13.79
C ARG A 332 7.34 3.00 -14.88
N PRO A 333 7.88 2.32 -15.92
CA PRO A 333 7.05 1.79 -17.01
C PRO A 333 6.09 0.68 -16.59
N PHE A 334 6.37 0.00 -15.48
CA PHE A 334 5.71 -1.25 -15.12
C PHE A 334 4.55 -1.10 -14.14
N GLU A 335 4.27 0.11 -13.66
CA GLU A 335 3.27 0.34 -12.63
C GLU A 335 2.40 1.59 -12.87
N THR A 336 1.18 1.53 -12.37
CA THR A 336 0.26 2.68 -12.38
C THR A 336 0.83 3.84 -11.57
N ASP A 337 0.36 5.06 -11.82
CA ASP A 337 0.79 6.25 -11.11
C ASP A 337 0.61 6.12 -9.59
N SER A 338 -0.53 5.56 -9.17
CA SER A 338 -0.88 5.35 -7.77
C SER A 338 0.12 4.44 -7.05
N LEU A 339 0.51 3.33 -7.69
CA LEU A 339 1.50 2.41 -7.13
C LEU A 339 2.92 3.01 -7.15
N PHE A 340 3.29 3.71 -8.23
CA PHE A 340 4.57 4.41 -8.34
C PHE A 340 4.79 5.46 -7.25
N GLN A 341 3.76 6.23 -6.89
CA GLN A 341 3.89 7.19 -5.80
C GLN A 341 4.21 6.51 -4.46
N ASN A 342 3.61 5.34 -4.19
CA ASN A 342 3.93 4.56 -2.99
C ASN A 342 5.38 4.03 -3.02
N HIS A 343 5.79 3.36 -4.10
CA HIS A 343 7.15 2.82 -4.19
C HIS A 343 8.21 3.92 -4.20
N SER A 344 8.00 5.02 -4.93
CA SER A 344 8.95 6.13 -4.99
C SER A 344 9.14 6.83 -3.66
N TYR A 345 8.09 6.95 -2.83
CA TYR A 345 8.21 7.45 -1.47
C TYR A 345 9.17 6.57 -0.64
N TRP A 346 9.00 5.25 -0.66
CA TRP A 346 9.85 4.35 0.11
C TRP A 346 11.30 4.35 -0.36
N VAL A 347 11.52 4.31 -1.68
CA VAL A 347 12.87 4.40 -2.26
C VAL A 347 13.56 5.69 -1.81
N ARG A 348 12.86 6.84 -1.87
CA ARG A 348 13.40 8.13 -1.40
C ARG A 348 13.68 8.14 0.11
N GLU A 349 12.83 7.48 0.90
CA GLU A 349 13.04 7.39 2.35
C GLU A 349 14.26 6.50 2.68
N TYR A 350 14.47 5.39 1.95
CA TYR A 350 15.71 4.61 2.03
C TYR A 350 16.93 5.47 1.68
N GLN A 351 16.89 6.20 0.56
CA GLN A 351 17.98 7.09 0.14
C GLN A 351 18.29 8.17 1.19
N LYS A 352 17.25 8.83 1.73
CA LYS A 352 17.38 9.88 2.75
C LYS A 352 18.05 9.37 4.03
N GLN A 353 17.79 8.12 4.41
CA GLN A 353 18.39 7.49 5.58
C GLN A 353 19.75 6.84 5.28
N GLY A 354 20.25 6.89 4.05
CA GLY A 354 21.49 6.19 3.66
C GLY A 354 21.35 4.68 3.80
N LEU A 355 20.17 4.15 3.48
CA LEU A 355 19.83 2.74 3.48
C LEU A 355 19.55 2.27 2.04
N ARG A 356 19.77 0.98 1.80
CA ARG A 356 19.38 0.27 0.58
C ARG A 356 18.78 -1.08 0.96
N ASN A 357 17.60 -1.37 0.42
CA ASN A 357 17.01 -2.70 0.49
C ASN A 357 17.57 -3.55 -0.65
N GLU A 358 18.32 -4.60 -0.32
CA GLU A 358 18.97 -5.48 -1.30
C GLU A 358 18.19 -6.78 -1.43
N LEU A 359 17.70 -7.03 -2.65
CA LEU A 359 16.96 -8.22 -2.99
C LEU A 359 17.84 -9.13 -3.85
N SER A 360 17.95 -10.40 -3.45
CA SER A 360 18.75 -11.38 -4.21
C SER A 360 18.13 -12.77 -4.16
N GLN A 361 18.60 -13.66 -5.04
CA GLN A 361 18.05 -15.02 -5.16
C GLN A 361 16.53 -15.04 -5.40
N VAL A 362 16.02 -14.04 -6.12
CA VAL A 362 14.60 -13.87 -6.43
C VAL A 362 14.13 -15.04 -7.29
N ARG A 363 13.10 -15.76 -6.84
CA ARG A 363 12.51 -16.89 -7.55
C ARG A 363 11.00 -16.88 -7.42
N ILE A 364 10.28 -17.05 -8.52
CA ILE A 364 8.84 -17.35 -8.50
C ILE A 364 8.66 -18.87 -8.51
N GLN A 365 8.09 -19.40 -7.44
CA GLN A 365 7.79 -20.82 -7.25
C GLN A 365 6.51 -21.23 -7.96
N ASN A 366 5.46 -20.42 -7.84
CA ASN A 366 4.16 -20.65 -8.46
C ASN A 366 3.46 -19.32 -8.75
N LEU A 367 2.62 -19.30 -9.79
CA LEU A 367 1.76 -18.16 -10.12
C LEU A 367 0.37 -18.69 -10.47
N GLU A 368 -0.60 -18.35 -9.64
CA GLU A 368 -2.00 -18.78 -9.80
C GLU A 368 -2.84 -17.58 -10.20
N VAL A 369 -3.45 -17.60 -11.40
CA VAL A 369 -4.39 -16.54 -11.79
C VAL A 369 -5.72 -16.82 -11.12
N VAL A 370 -6.20 -15.88 -10.31
CA VAL A 370 -7.32 -16.09 -9.38
C VAL A 370 -8.57 -15.29 -9.72
N LYS A 371 -8.47 -14.27 -10.58
CA LYS A 371 -9.56 -13.36 -10.90
C LYS A 371 -9.36 -12.72 -12.28
N PHE A 372 -10.42 -12.68 -13.07
CA PHE A 372 -10.50 -11.91 -14.31
C PHE A 372 -11.63 -10.90 -14.18
N ARG A 373 -11.42 -9.69 -14.68
CA ARG A 373 -12.47 -8.68 -14.72
C ARG A 373 -12.25 -7.75 -15.89
N SER A 374 -13.34 -7.40 -16.55
CA SER A 374 -13.36 -6.38 -17.58
C SER A 374 -14.46 -5.37 -17.25
N ASP A 375 -14.16 -4.09 -17.43
CA ASP A 375 -15.15 -3.02 -17.43
C ASP A 375 -15.16 -2.32 -18.80
N LYS A 376 -15.68 -1.10 -18.91
CA LYS A 376 -15.72 -0.38 -20.19
C LYS A 376 -14.33 0.07 -20.67
N TYR A 377 -13.42 0.37 -19.75
CA TYR A 377 -12.15 1.03 -20.05
C TYR A 377 -10.94 0.12 -19.81
N TYR A 378 -11.04 -0.84 -18.89
CA TYR A 378 -9.91 -1.68 -18.48
C TYR A 378 -10.27 -3.15 -18.37
N ASP A 379 -9.26 -3.97 -18.67
CA ASP A 379 -9.16 -5.34 -18.21
C ASP A 379 -8.26 -5.39 -16.98
N SER A 380 -8.61 -6.20 -15.99
CA SER A 380 -7.79 -6.48 -14.82
C SER A 380 -7.71 -7.97 -14.51
N VAL A 381 -6.51 -8.39 -14.11
CA VAL A 381 -6.22 -9.79 -13.75
C VAL A 381 -5.46 -9.80 -12.44
N THR A 382 -5.97 -10.54 -11.47
CA THR A 382 -5.27 -10.76 -10.20
C THR A 382 -4.68 -12.15 -10.19
N CYS A 383 -3.43 -12.27 -9.76
CA CYS A 383 -2.76 -13.54 -9.52
C CYS A 383 -2.15 -13.60 -8.13
N ARG A 384 -2.13 -14.80 -7.53
CA ARG A 384 -1.34 -15.07 -6.33
C ARG A 384 0.04 -15.57 -6.76
N ILE A 385 1.08 -14.85 -6.39
CA ILE A 385 2.47 -15.19 -6.71
C ILE A 385 3.11 -15.77 -5.45
N PHE A 386 3.56 -17.02 -5.54
CA PHE A 386 4.40 -17.64 -4.52
C PHE A 386 5.85 -17.46 -4.92
N ALA A 387 6.63 -16.82 -4.08
CA ALA A 387 8.00 -16.47 -4.37
C ALA A 387 8.93 -16.73 -3.18
N SER A 388 10.22 -16.75 -3.47
CA SER A 388 11.26 -16.74 -2.45
C SER A 388 12.35 -15.77 -2.82
N MET A 389 12.84 -15.01 -1.86
CA MET A 389 14.03 -14.18 -2.05
C MET A 389 14.76 -13.90 -0.75
N THR A 390 16.01 -13.48 -0.86
CA THR A 390 16.77 -12.88 0.22
C THR A 390 16.49 -11.39 0.25
N ASP A 391 15.84 -10.94 1.32
CA ASP A 391 15.62 -9.52 1.64
C ASP A 391 16.58 -9.11 2.78
N CYS A 392 17.47 -8.17 2.47
CA CYS A 392 18.38 -7.58 3.44
C CYS A 392 18.49 -6.07 3.24
N THR A 393 18.19 -5.29 4.27
CA THR A 393 18.46 -3.84 4.25
C THR A 393 19.84 -3.56 4.81
N ARG A 394 20.63 -2.76 4.09
CA ARG A 394 21.97 -2.32 4.49
C ARG A 394 22.08 -0.82 4.57
N TRP A 395 22.97 -0.36 5.44
CA TRP A 395 23.48 1.00 5.43
C TRP A 395 24.48 1.19 4.28
N THR A 396 24.70 2.44 3.90
CA THR A 396 25.73 2.85 2.90
C THR A 396 27.14 2.38 3.25
N ASN A 397 27.45 2.16 4.54
CA ASN A 397 28.73 1.60 4.99
C ASN A 397 28.81 0.06 4.85
N GLY A 398 27.77 -0.60 4.31
CA GLY A 398 27.68 -2.05 4.10
C GLY A 398 27.16 -2.84 5.31
N ALA A 399 27.00 -2.21 6.47
CA ALA A 399 26.46 -2.87 7.66
C ALA A 399 25.00 -3.28 7.45
N ILE A 400 24.64 -4.47 7.94
CA ILE A 400 23.26 -4.97 7.87
C ILE A 400 22.42 -4.17 8.87
N ALA A 401 21.39 -3.49 8.38
CA ALA A 401 20.38 -2.85 9.20
C ALA A 401 19.35 -3.87 9.68
N CYS A 402 18.84 -4.71 8.76
CA CYS A 402 17.93 -5.81 9.06
C CYS A 402 17.91 -6.86 7.94
N GLY A 403 17.21 -7.97 8.19
CA GLY A 403 17.13 -9.10 7.27
C GLY A 403 18.27 -10.11 7.47
N ASN A 404 18.34 -11.10 6.59
CA ASN A 404 19.38 -12.13 6.63
C ASN A 404 19.89 -12.38 5.20
N PRO A 405 21.12 -11.96 4.87
CA PRO A 405 21.64 -12.02 3.50
C PRO A 405 21.95 -13.44 3.01
N SER A 406 21.85 -14.45 3.89
CA SER A 406 22.17 -15.84 3.56
C SER A 406 20.95 -16.76 3.57
N LEU A 407 19.76 -16.25 3.92
CA LEU A 407 18.55 -17.06 4.06
C LEU A 407 17.41 -16.50 3.19
N PRO A 408 17.13 -17.12 2.04
CA PRO A 408 15.93 -16.82 1.29
C PRO A 408 14.69 -17.14 2.13
N LYS A 409 13.74 -16.21 2.17
CA LYS A 409 12.42 -16.40 2.77
C LYS A 409 11.41 -16.70 1.69
N GLN A 410 10.40 -17.50 2.03
CA GLN A 410 9.26 -17.77 1.16
C GLN A 410 8.09 -16.89 1.59
N PHE A 411 7.35 -16.40 0.60
CA PHE A 411 6.19 -15.56 0.80
C PHE A 411 5.21 -15.70 -0.36
N SER A 412 3.98 -15.19 -0.19
CA SER A 412 3.05 -15.04 -1.30
C SER A 412 2.25 -13.76 -1.19
N GLU A 413 1.89 -13.21 -2.35
CA GLU A 413 1.17 -11.94 -2.49
C GLU A 413 0.17 -12.04 -3.64
N TYR A 414 -0.89 -11.22 -3.58
CA TYR A 414 -1.83 -11.05 -4.68
C TYR A 414 -1.46 -9.79 -5.46
N TRP A 415 -1.15 -9.94 -6.74
CA TRP A 415 -0.78 -8.86 -7.64
C TRP A 415 -1.89 -8.66 -8.67
N THR A 416 -2.42 -7.44 -8.76
CA THR A 416 -3.45 -7.07 -9.74
C THR A 416 -2.84 -6.24 -10.86
N PHE A 417 -2.87 -6.79 -12.07
CA PHE A 417 -2.42 -6.13 -13.29
C PHE A 417 -3.60 -5.53 -14.04
N VAL A 418 -3.39 -4.41 -14.72
CA VAL A 418 -4.40 -3.74 -15.54
C VAL A 418 -3.85 -3.45 -16.94
N ARG A 419 -4.75 -3.49 -17.93
CA ARG A 419 -4.49 -2.96 -19.28
C ARG A 419 -5.74 -2.22 -19.77
N GLY A 420 -5.56 -1.23 -20.63
CA GLY A 420 -6.67 -0.55 -21.29
C GLY A 420 -7.38 -1.48 -22.27
N ARG A 421 -8.71 -1.39 -22.37
CA ARG A 421 -9.47 -2.14 -23.39
C ARG A 421 -9.12 -1.62 -24.78
N GLY A 422 -8.85 -2.56 -25.69
CA GLY A 422 -8.32 -2.23 -27.00
C GLY A 422 -6.84 -1.84 -26.99
N ALA A 423 -6.12 -2.08 -25.88
CA ALA A 423 -4.67 -2.00 -25.87
C ALA A 423 -4.09 -2.88 -26.99
N VAL A 424 -3.21 -2.29 -27.78
CA VAL A 424 -2.43 -3.02 -28.76
C VAL A 424 -1.23 -3.56 -28.01
N GLU A 425 -1.08 -4.89 -27.97
CA GLU A 425 0.15 -5.47 -27.41
C GLU A 425 1.34 -4.94 -28.20
N SER A 426 2.28 -4.32 -27.48
CA SER A 426 3.54 -3.87 -28.06
C SER A 426 4.25 -5.04 -28.72
N LYS A 427 4.74 -4.83 -29.94
CA LYS A 427 5.68 -5.75 -30.60
C LYS A 427 7.13 -5.43 -30.26
N GLU A 428 7.34 -4.29 -29.61
CA GLU A 428 8.66 -3.80 -29.20
C GLU A 428 9.11 -4.47 -27.91
N GLU A 429 10.42 -4.61 -27.76
CA GLU A 429 11.04 -5.00 -26.49
C GLU A 429 10.78 -3.94 -25.41
N ASP A 430 10.82 -4.31 -24.13
CA ASP A 430 10.60 -3.36 -23.02
C ASP A 430 11.66 -2.25 -22.94
N SER A 431 12.81 -2.44 -23.58
CA SER A 431 13.84 -1.43 -23.79
C SER A 431 13.42 -0.33 -24.78
N ASN A 432 12.29 -0.48 -25.47
CA ASN A 432 11.77 0.46 -26.46
C ASN A 432 10.38 0.97 -26.08
N CYS A 433 10.10 2.21 -26.43
CA CYS A 433 8.79 2.81 -26.26
C CYS A 433 7.77 2.08 -27.14
N PRO A 434 6.68 1.54 -26.56
CA PRO A 434 5.70 0.76 -27.32
C PRO A 434 4.86 1.59 -28.30
N ASN A 435 4.96 2.93 -28.23
CA ASN A 435 4.28 3.83 -29.17
C ASN A 435 5.18 4.30 -30.33
N CYS A 436 6.44 4.67 -30.05
CA CYS A 436 7.33 5.25 -31.07
C CYS A 436 8.55 4.39 -31.44
N GLY A 437 8.81 3.28 -30.74
CA GLY A 437 9.91 2.35 -31.01
C GLY A 437 11.31 2.85 -30.63
N VAL A 438 11.45 4.09 -30.13
CA VAL A 438 12.73 4.62 -29.63
C VAL A 438 13.09 3.98 -28.30
N GLU A 439 14.38 3.92 -27.95
CA GLU A 439 14.85 3.49 -26.62
C GLU A 439 14.04 4.18 -25.51
N LEU A 440 13.58 3.38 -24.55
CA LEU A 440 12.60 3.78 -23.56
C LEU A 440 13.22 4.79 -22.57
N GLN A 441 12.85 6.05 -22.73
CA GLN A 441 13.04 7.10 -21.74
C GLN A 441 11.68 7.59 -21.29
N ILE A 442 11.42 7.47 -19.98
CA ILE A 442 10.14 7.78 -19.37
C ILE A 442 10.33 8.77 -18.24
N ASN A 443 9.53 9.83 -18.24
CA ASN A 443 9.55 10.79 -17.14
C ASN A 443 8.79 10.23 -15.92
N MET A 444 8.89 10.91 -14.78
CA MET A 444 8.17 10.51 -13.56
C MET A 444 6.65 10.62 -13.68
N ALA A 445 6.15 11.39 -14.65
CA ALA A 445 4.74 11.42 -15.01
C ALA A 445 4.32 10.18 -15.83
N GLY A 446 5.21 9.25 -16.15
CA GLY A 446 4.90 8.01 -16.89
C GLY A 446 4.71 8.23 -18.39
N GLU A 447 5.24 9.32 -18.92
CA GLU A 447 5.16 9.67 -20.34
C GLU A 447 6.51 9.44 -21.00
N CYS A 448 6.49 8.91 -22.23
CA CYS A 448 7.69 8.82 -23.05
C CYS A 448 8.25 10.21 -23.34
N GLU A 449 9.54 10.43 -23.10
CA GLU A 449 10.18 11.73 -23.32
C GLU A 449 10.25 12.13 -24.80
N PHE A 450 10.12 11.17 -25.73
CA PHE A 450 10.19 11.42 -27.17
C PHE A 450 8.83 11.67 -27.81
N CYS A 451 7.80 10.88 -27.46
CA CYS A 451 6.47 10.96 -28.10
C CYS A 451 5.35 11.42 -27.17
N ALA A 452 5.67 11.80 -25.92
CA ALA A 452 4.76 12.26 -24.88
C ALA A 452 3.58 11.31 -24.57
N SER A 453 3.67 10.05 -25.00
CA SER A 453 2.60 9.08 -24.78
C SER A 453 2.65 8.54 -23.36
N LYS A 454 1.50 8.53 -22.67
CA LYS A 454 1.33 7.99 -21.33
C LYS A 454 1.43 6.46 -21.33
N LEU A 455 2.61 5.94 -21.03
CA LEU A 455 2.92 4.51 -21.09
C LEU A 455 2.32 3.72 -19.92
N THR A 456 2.16 4.37 -18.77
CA THR A 456 1.72 3.76 -17.50
C THR A 456 0.20 3.69 -17.35
N SER A 457 -0.54 4.02 -18.41
CA SER A 457 -2.00 3.94 -18.49
C SER A 457 -2.52 2.52 -18.80
N GLY A 458 -1.63 1.56 -19.04
CA GLY A 458 -2.02 0.22 -19.52
C GLY A 458 -2.47 0.18 -20.98
N ARG A 459 -2.39 1.30 -21.72
CA ARG A 459 -2.76 1.38 -23.15
C ARG A 459 -1.86 0.54 -24.07
N PHE A 460 -0.66 0.23 -23.62
CA PHE A 460 0.38 -0.45 -24.41
C PHE A 460 0.74 -1.85 -23.87
N GLY A 461 -0.04 -2.35 -22.92
CA GLY A 461 0.20 -3.65 -22.28
C GLY A 461 -0.20 -3.65 -20.81
N TRP A 462 0.10 -4.77 -20.15
CA TRP A 462 -0.16 -4.93 -18.73
C TRP A 462 0.82 -4.12 -17.89
N VAL A 463 0.28 -3.39 -16.92
CA VAL A 463 1.03 -2.71 -15.85
C VAL A 463 0.51 -3.18 -14.49
N LEU A 464 1.37 -3.21 -13.48
CA LEU A 464 0.99 -3.53 -12.11
C LEU A 464 0.22 -2.36 -11.49
N SER A 465 -0.92 -2.67 -10.87
CA SER A 465 -1.79 -1.65 -10.27
C SER A 465 -1.89 -1.78 -8.75
N GLU A 466 -1.63 -2.96 -8.20
CA GLU A 466 -1.83 -3.25 -6.79
C GLU A 466 -1.08 -4.51 -6.37
N ILE A 467 -0.59 -4.47 -5.13
CA ILE A 467 -0.03 -5.60 -4.40
C ILE A 467 -0.79 -5.70 -3.08
N GLN A 468 -1.35 -6.87 -2.76
CA GLN A 468 -2.05 -7.15 -1.50
C GLN A 468 -1.41 -8.35 -0.81
N GLN A 469 -1.25 -8.25 0.51
CA GLN A 469 -0.78 -9.37 1.33
C GLN A 469 -1.86 -10.45 1.45
N ASP A 470 -1.44 -11.69 1.75
CA ASP A 470 -2.33 -12.84 1.84
C ASP A 470 -3.47 -12.66 2.87
N GLU A 471 -3.17 -12.02 3.99
CA GLU A 471 -4.09 -11.70 5.07
C GLU A 471 -4.99 -10.50 4.76
N GLU A 472 -4.71 -9.74 3.70
CA GLU A 472 -5.49 -8.58 3.25
C GLU A 472 -6.42 -8.91 2.08
N TYR A 473 -6.00 -9.78 1.17
CA TYR A 473 -6.81 -10.17 0.01
C TYR A 473 -8.13 -10.83 0.42
N ARG A 474 -9.23 -10.46 -0.26
CA ARG A 474 -10.60 -10.90 0.08
C ARG A 474 -11.38 -11.55 -1.08
N GLY A 475 -10.77 -11.75 -2.24
CA GLY A 475 -11.44 -12.26 -3.44
C GLY A 475 -11.91 -11.16 -4.37
#